data_AF-A0A7J6PAM2-F1
#
_entry.id   AF-A0A7J6PAM2-F1
#
_cell.length_a   1.000
_cell.length_b   1.000
_cell.length_c   1.000
_cell.angle_alpha   90.00
_cell.angle_beta   90.00
_cell.angle_gamma   90.00
#
_symmetry.space_group_name_H-M   'P 1'
#
loop_
_entity.id
_entity.type
_entity.pdbx_description
1 polymer ?
#
loop_
_entity_poly.entity_id
_entity_poly.type
_entity_poly.pdbx_seq_one_letter_code
_entity_poly.pdbx_strand_id
1 'polypeptide(L)'
;MSTAAAAHHHHPTTALANTSSMLEPMLNTEVLLVTADGKVLLGKFKGFDQSLNVVLSECKERVYSMVEGVETLHHGLYLIRGDDV
;
A
#
# COMPACT_ATOMS: atom_id res chain seq x y z
N MET A 1 40.02 19.01 30.09
CA MET A 1 39.32 17.71 29.95
C MET A 1 37.91 18.02 29.49
N SER A 2 37.66 17.89 28.19
CA SER A 2 36.39 18.21 27.53
C SER A 2 35.64 16.90 27.29
N THR A 3 34.47 16.72 27.90
CA THR A 3 33.56 15.61 27.61
C THR A 3 32.57 16.09 26.55
N ALA A 4 32.73 15.59 25.32
CA ALA A 4 31.81 15.82 24.22
C ALA A 4 30.46 15.14 24.52
N ALA A 5 29.37 15.92 24.39
CA ALA A 5 28.00 15.42 24.44
C ALA A 5 27.75 14.46 23.27
N ALA A 6 27.25 13.27 23.57
CA ALA A 6 26.89 12.26 22.59
C ALA A 6 25.76 12.78 21.68
N ALA A 7 26.06 12.92 20.39
CA ALA A 7 25.07 13.18 19.36
C ALA A 7 24.17 11.94 19.19
N HIS A 8 22.90 12.07 19.60
CA HIS A 8 21.84 11.14 19.23
C HIS A 8 21.78 11.03 17.70
N HIS A 9 22.26 9.91 17.16
CA HIS A 9 22.14 9.60 15.74
C HIS A 9 20.69 9.23 15.42
N HIS A 10 19.93 10.20 14.91
CA HIS A 10 18.68 9.93 14.23
C HIS A 10 19.01 9.31 12.87
N HIS A 11 18.81 8.01 12.73
CA HIS A 11 19.02 7.31 11.47
C HIS A 11 17.98 7.80 10.46
N PRO A 12 18.37 8.36 9.30
CA PRO A 12 17.41 8.92 8.37
C PRO A 12 16.54 7.82 7.75
N THR A 13 15.24 8.13 7.71
CA THR A 13 14.13 7.42 7.06
C THR A 13 14.30 7.40 5.53
N THR A 14 15.38 6.85 5.01
CA THR A 14 15.68 6.88 3.56
C THR A 14 14.80 5.91 2.76
N ALA A 15 14.30 4.84 3.39
CA ALA A 15 13.41 3.88 2.73
C ALA A 15 12.01 4.47 2.45
N LEU A 16 11.44 5.24 3.39
CA LEU A 16 10.08 5.79 3.27
C LEU A 16 10.01 6.97 2.29
N ALA A 17 11.04 7.81 2.25
CA ALA A 17 11.17 8.87 1.23
C ALA A 17 11.20 8.30 -0.20
N ASN A 18 11.82 7.13 -0.35
CA ASN A 18 11.83 6.41 -1.62
C ASN A 18 10.47 5.78 -1.94
N THR A 19 9.69 5.34 -0.95
CA THR A 19 8.37 4.74 -1.20
C THR A 19 7.35 5.78 -1.66
N SER A 20 7.29 6.94 -1.01
CA SER A 20 6.34 8.00 -1.40
C SER A 20 6.56 8.45 -2.84
N SER A 21 7.82 8.69 -3.24
CA SER A 21 8.16 9.09 -4.62
C SER A 21 7.84 8.02 -5.66
N MET A 22 7.76 6.74 -5.27
CA MET A 22 7.34 5.64 -6.16
C MET A 22 5.82 5.50 -6.27
N LEU A 23 5.08 5.82 -5.21
CA LEU A 23 3.62 5.63 -5.14
C LEU A 23 2.82 6.86 -5.56
N GLU A 24 3.33 8.07 -5.33
CA GLU A 24 2.68 9.33 -5.75
C GLU A 24 2.28 9.35 -7.23
N PRO A 25 3.11 8.87 -8.19
CA PRO A 25 2.73 8.83 -9.60
C PRO A 25 1.55 7.90 -9.92
N MET A 26 1.23 6.95 -9.04
CA MET A 26 0.13 6.00 -9.20
C MET A 26 -1.21 6.58 -8.68
N LEU A 27 -1.19 7.75 -8.04
CA LEU A 27 -2.42 8.35 -7.52
C LEU A 27 -3.41 8.63 -8.66
N ASN A 28 -4.66 8.29 -8.40
CA ASN A 28 -5.77 8.36 -9.33
C ASN A 28 -5.62 7.50 -10.60
N THR A 29 -4.71 6.53 -10.62
CA THR A 29 -4.69 5.48 -11.66
C THR A 29 -5.33 4.21 -11.15
N GLU A 30 -5.80 3.35 -12.06
CA GLU A 30 -6.18 1.99 -11.70
C GLU A 30 -4.92 1.19 -11.35
N VAL A 31 -4.96 0.46 -10.24
CA VAL A 31 -3.87 -0.40 -9.76
C VAL A 31 -4.41 -1.78 -9.44
N LEU A 32 -3.55 -2.79 -9.57
CA LEU A 32 -3.77 -4.12 -9.02
C LEU A 32 -2.93 -4.22 -7.74
N LEU A 33 -3.60 -4.43 -6.61
CA LEU A 33 -3.00 -4.63 -5.30
C LEU A 33 -3.15 -6.09 -4.91
N VAL A 34 -2.07 -6.72 -4.49
CA VAL A 34 -2.07 -8.07 -3.92
C VAL A 34 -1.81 -7.93 -2.44
N THR A 35 -2.63 -8.57 -1.62
CA THR A 35 -2.47 -8.58 -0.16
C THR A 35 -1.63 -9.78 0.29
N ALA A 36 -1.08 -9.71 1.49
CA ALA A 36 -0.25 -10.78 2.08
C ALA A 36 -0.98 -12.13 2.20
N ASP A 37 -2.32 -12.13 2.34
CA ASP A 37 -3.16 -13.33 2.35
C ASP A 37 -3.61 -13.78 0.95
N GLY A 38 -3.14 -13.10 -0.11
CA GLY A 38 -3.29 -13.52 -1.50
C GLY A 38 -4.52 -12.97 -2.22
N LYS A 39 -5.30 -12.05 -1.62
CA LYS A 39 -6.40 -11.41 -2.35
C LYS A 39 -5.85 -10.50 -3.46
N VAL A 40 -6.54 -10.49 -4.60
CA VAL A 40 -6.23 -9.63 -5.75
C VAL A 40 -7.29 -8.55 -5.86
N LEU A 41 -6.91 -7.31 -5.56
CA LEU A 41 -7.78 -6.15 -5.57
C LEU A 41 -7.45 -5.25 -6.76
N LEU A 42 -8.47 -4.83 -7.51
CA LEU A 42 -8.36 -3.78 -8.52
C LEU A 42 -9.15 -2.57 -8.07
N GLY A 43 -8.57 -1.38 -8.19
CA GLY A 43 -9.27 -0.15 -7.89
C GLY A 43 -8.44 1.07 -8.25
N LYS A 44 -9.06 2.23 -8.18
CA LYS A 44 -8.37 3.50 -8.37
C LYS A 44 -7.65 3.88 -7.09
N PHE A 45 -6.32 4.00 -7.13
CA PHE A 45 -5.49 4.34 -5.97
C PHE A 45 -5.75 5.78 -5.55
N LYS A 46 -6.25 5.99 -4.33
CA LYS A 46 -6.66 7.32 -3.85
C LYS A 46 -5.69 7.94 -2.87
N GLY A 47 -4.92 7.13 -2.16
CA GLY A 47 -3.97 7.63 -1.19
C GLY A 47 -3.35 6.50 -0.41
N PHE A 48 -2.28 6.87 0.27
CA PHE A 48 -1.56 6.04 1.22
C PHE A 48 -1.05 6.92 2.36
N ASP A 49 -0.69 6.31 3.48
CA ASP A 49 -0.02 6.99 4.58
C ASP A 49 1.39 6.44 4.84
N GLN A 50 2.04 6.97 5.87
CA GLN A 50 3.38 6.57 6.31
C GLN A 50 3.50 5.10 6.75
N SER A 51 2.38 4.43 6.99
CA SER A 51 2.29 3.01 7.34
C SER A 51 1.84 2.16 6.16
N LEU A 52 1.77 2.73 4.94
CA LEU A 52 1.27 2.11 3.72
C LEU A 52 -0.18 1.61 3.83
N ASN A 53 -1.00 2.18 4.71
CA ASN A 53 -2.44 1.94 4.62
C ASN A 53 -2.94 2.53 3.30
N VAL A 54 -3.64 1.74 2.49
CA VAL A 54 -4.04 2.11 1.12
C VAL A 54 -5.55 2.33 1.04
N VAL A 55 -5.96 3.42 0.38
CA VAL A 55 -7.35 3.64 -0.01
C VAL A 55 -7.52 3.38 -1.51
N LEU A 56 -8.41 2.44 -1.85
CA LEU A 56 -8.88 2.22 -3.23
C LEU A 56 -10.34 2.68 -3.36
N SER A 57 -10.65 3.43 -4.41
CA SER A 57 -12.05 3.65 -4.83
C SER A 57 -12.42 2.73 -5.98
N GLU A 58 -13.71 2.45 -6.13
CA GLU A 58 -14.22 1.51 -7.16
C GLU A 58 -13.56 0.12 -7.06
N CYS A 59 -13.18 -0.25 -5.84
CA CYS A 59 -12.44 -1.47 -5.52
C CYS A 59 -13.28 -2.71 -5.84
N LYS A 60 -12.62 -3.66 -6.49
CA LYS A 60 -13.14 -4.97 -6.85
C LYS A 60 -12.12 -6.03 -6.51
N GLU A 61 -12.55 -7.14 -5.94
CA GLU A 61 -11.70 -8.30 -5.70
C GLU A 61 -11.89 -9.32 -6.82
N ARG A 62 -10.80 -9.87 -7.35
CA ARG A 62 -10.80 -11.00 -8.28
C ARG A 62 -10.50 -12.27 -7.51
N VAL A 63 -11.47 -13.17 -7.43
CA VAL A 63 -11.32 -14.48 -6.82
C VAL A 63 -11.09 -15.50 -7.92
N TYR A 64 -9.97 -16.21 -7.83
CA TYR A 64 -9.54 -17.19 -8.84
C TYR A 64 -9.84 -18.61 -8.35
N SER A 65 -10.39 -19.44 -9.24
CA SER A 65 -10.68 -20.84 -9.01
C SER A 65 -10.01 -21.70 -10.09
N MET A 66 -9.68 -22.95 -9.75
CA MET A 66 -9.19 -23.94 -10.73
C MET A 66 -10.32 -24.55 -11.56
N VAL A 67 -11.56 -24.44 -11.08
CA VAL A 67 -12.73 -25.13 -11.65
C VAL A 67 -13.73 -24.13 -12.22
N GLU A 68 -13.91 -22.99 -11.55
CA GLU A 68 -14.82 -21.94 -11.97
C GLU A 68 -14.07 -20.78 -12.62
N GLY A 69 -14.80 -19.92 -13.33
CA GLY A 69 -14.24 -18.68 -13.87
C GLY A 69 -13.83 -17.69 -12.78
N VAL A 70 -13.21 -16.58 -13.18
CA VAL A 70 -12.86 -15.50 -12.24
C VAL A 70 -14.14 -14.86 -11.72
N GLU A 71 -14.33 -14.87 -10.40
CA GLU A 71 -15.42 -14.15 -9.74
C GLU A 71 -14.94 -12.72 -9.38
N THR A 72 -15.86 -11.76 -9.45
CA THR A 72 -15.58 -10.36 -9.09
C THR A 72 -16.50 -9.90 -7.96
N LEU A 73 -15.91 -9.56 -6.81
CA LEU A 73 -16.64 -9.00 -5.67
C LEU A 73 -16.46 -7.48 -5.63
N HIS A 74 -17.56 -6.73 -5.48
CA HIS A 74 -17.52 -5.26 -5.50
C HIS A 74 -17.51 -4.69 -4.07
N HIS A 75 -16.42 -4.00 -3.71
CA HIS A 75 -16.24 -3.40 -2.39
C HIS A 75 -16.47 -1.88 -2.39
N GLY A 76 -16.28 -1.20 -3.53
CA GLY A 76 -16.50 0.25 -3.63
C GLY A 76 -15.32 1.05 -3.04
N LEU A 77 -15.54 1.82 -1.97
CA LEU A 77 -14.43 2.47 -1.25
C LEU A 77 -13.87 1.49 -0.23
N TYR A 78 -12.57 1.19 -0.33
CA TYR A 78 -11.94 0.13 0.46
C TYR A 78 -10.62 0.61 1.05
N LEU A 79 -10.46 0.39 2.37
CA LEU A 79 -9.25 0.69 3.13
C LEU A 79 -8.53 -0.63 3.44
N ILE A 80 -7.28 -0.74 3.00
CA ILE A 80 -6.41 -1.89 3.25
C ILE A 80 -5.35 -1.45 4.27
N ARG A 81 -5.12 -2.26 5.32
CA ARG A 81 -4.03 -2.00 6.27
C ARG A 81 -2.69 -2.26 5.59
N GLY A 82 -1.70 -1.40 5.81
CA GLY A 82 -0.38 -1.55 5.23
C GLY A 82 0.40 -2.78 5.71
N ASP A 83 0.03 -3.34 6.88
CA ASP A 83 0.58 -4.62 7.36
C ASP A 83 0.14 -5.82 6.47
N ASP A 84 -0.93 -5.65 5.67
CA ASP A 84 -1.51 -6.66 4.79
C ASP A 84 -1.19 -6.42 3.31
N VAL A 85 -0.37 -5.41 2.96
CA VAL A 85 0.02 -5.04 1.57
C VAL A 85 1.39 -5.59 1.20
#